data_AF-A0A936WDS3-F1
#
_entry.id   AF-A0A936WDS3-F1
#
_cell.length_a   1.000
_cell.length_b   1.000
_cell.length_c   1.000
_cell.angle_alpha   90.00
_cell.angle_beta   90.00
_cell.angle_gamma   90.00
#
_symmetry.space_group_name_H-M   'P 1'
#
loop_
_entity.id
_entity.type
_entity.pdbx_description
1 polymer ?
#
loop_
_entity_poly.entity_id
_entity_poly.type
_entity_poly.pdbx_seq_one_letter_code
_entity_poly.pdbx_strand_id
1 'polypeptide(L)'
;MRHNYLLILLLSVGISSASSLTASTCTSVTNGSFTAPSVWDCGCSPLTCDTLVIAHTLTHVGDASWSNLLVHIEAAGALSVSGTLTLTGDLWNEGNLSADRLTLGDSANYMSNAGLLSGDNIYLHADSSLNTGEIQATDTVSIGLSSRFINPGNCAGNFMWTAYTTNIGSLVFEKIGADGNVDNTGMIRASSSMVVFDTLDNSVGAYLDVDSLFIGSALITNGMMNARQWLRIYSYGALDLGQTGQVFCNGNLSNIGTIKGYGDLCIQGMSFNYGSITDSPDICDISNFNAGPPYLDLNSGFVGSNVNWCPGANCSSLGGPEIDRSPELSAHPIPASDRVMVAGFSMRANTAVELSDMHGRVYHAAWQANADGLVLYRNGLPTGTYLLRILDRNASPRTVRIVFSDQ
;
A
#
# COMPACT_ATOMS: atom_id res chain seq x y z
N MET A 1 -18.35 55.71 -72.17
CA MET A 1 -17.30 54.69 -72.00
C MET A 1 -16.81 54.74 -70.56
N ARG A 2 -17.20 53.76 -69.75
CA ARG A 2 -16.90 53.69 -68.31
C ARG A 2 -15.47 53.17 -68.12
N HIS A 3 -14.66 53.89 -67.35
CA HIS A 3 -13.31 53.50 -66.96
C HIS A 3 -13.39 52.60 -65.72
N ASN A 4 -12.96 51.35 -65.86
CA ASN A 4 -12.75 50.42 -64.75
C ASN A 4 -11.32 50.62 -64.22
N TYR A 5 -11.19 51.04 -62.97
CA TYR A 5 -9.92 51.01 -62.23
C TYR A 5 -9.74 49.61 -61.64
N LEU A 6 -8.69 48.91 -62.10
CA LEU A 6 -8.25 47.63 -61.56
C LEU A 6 -7.34 47.91 -60.35
N LEU A 7 -7.89 47.72 -59.15
CA LEU A 7 -7.16 47.80 -57.88
C LEU A 7 -6.39 46.48 -57.68
N ILE A 8 -5.07 46.50 -57.84
CA ILE A 8 -4.19 45.36 -57.55
C ILE A 8 -3.96 45.31 -56.03
N LEU A 9 -4.67 44.40 -55.35
CA LEU A 9 -4.45 44.08 -53.95
C LEU A 9 -3.27 43.10 -53.86
N LEU A 10 -2.11 43.57 -53.40
CA LEU A 10 -0.96 42.73 -53.07
C LEU A 10 -1.27 41.98 -51.77
N LEU A 11 -1.81 40.76 -51.90
CA LEU A 11 -2.01 39.84 -50.80
C LEU A 11 -0.67 39.17 -50.46
N SER A 12 0.08 39.71 -49.50
CA SER A 12 1.24 39.03 -48.92
C SER A 12 0.74 37.86 -48.08
N VAL A 13 0.74 36.65 -48.67
CA VAL A 13 0.54 35.40 -47.92
C VAL A 13 1.78 35.22 -47.04
N GLY A 14 1.69 35.70 -45.81
CA GLY A 14 2.63 35.35 -44.75
C GLY A 14 2.51 33.85 -44.51
N ILE A 15 3.47 33.09 -45.06
CA ILE A 15 3.66 31.69 -44.71
C ILE A 15 4.18 31.71 -43.27
N SER A 16 3.26 31.74 -42.31
CA SER A 16 3.54 31.45 -40.92
C SER A 16 4.01 29.99 -40.88
N SER A 17 5.33 29.81 -40.80
CA SER A 17 5.92 28.52 -40.51
C SER A 17 5.40 28.14 -39.13
N ALA A 18 4.42 27.25 -39.11
CA ALA A 18 4.03 26.56 -37.89
C ALA A 18 5.24 25.73 -37.48
N SER A 19 6.11 26.31 -36.66
CA SER A 19 7.13 25.57 -35.94
C SER A 19 6.39 24.61 -35.02
N SER A 20 6.27 23.35 -35.48
CA SER A 20 5.86 22.24 -34.63
C SER A 20 6.82 22.21 -33.45
N LEU A 21 6.35 22.63 -32.28
CA LEU A 21 7.00 22.37 -31.01
C LEU A 21 7.07 20.86 -30.88
N THR A 22 8.21 20.28 -31.29
CA THR A 22 8.49 18.87 -31.10
C THR A 22 8.82 18.71 -29.63
N ALA A 23 8.07 17.87 -28.94
CA ALA A 23 8.34 17.56 -27.54
C ALA A 23 9.80 17.10 -27.42
N SER A 24 10.55 17.76 -26.56
CA SER A 24 11.97 17.52 -26.37
C SER A 24 12.19 16.42 -25.33
N THR A 25 13.10 15.49 -25.61
CA THR A 25 13.43 14.36 -24.72
C THR A 25 14.90 14.45 -24.30
N CYS A 26 15.16 14.30 -23.00
CA CYS A 26 16.50 14.21 -22.43
C CYS A 26 16.67 12.81 -21.82
N THR A 27 17.71 12.09 -22.21
CA THR A 27 18.00 10.73 -21.70
C THR A 27 19.31 10.71 -20.95
N SER A 28 19.34 10.11 -19.75
CA SER A 28 20.59 9.92 -19.01
C SER A 28 21.48 8.88 -19.72
N VAL A 29 22.75 9.21 -19.98
CA VAL A 29 23.73 8.35 -20.67
C VAL A 29 24.78 7.73 -19.76
N THR A 30 24.82 8.15 -18.49
CA THR A 30 25.74 7.61 -17.47
C THR A 30 25.20 7.89 -16.07
N ASN A 31 25.79 7.28 -15.04
CA ASN A 31 25.46 7.57 -13.65
C ASN A 31 26.01 8.95 -13.23
N GLY A 32 25.36 9.61 -12.27
CA GLY A 32 25.91 10.83 -11.68
C GLY A 32 24.89 11.78 -11.04
N SER A 33 25.28 13.05 -10.90
CA SER A 33 24.37 14.09 -10.44
C SER A 33 23.31 14.37 -11.50
N PHE A 34 22.04 14.43 -11.11
CA PHE A 34 20.92 14.77 -11.99
C PHE A 34 21.14 16.10 -12.72
N THR A 35 21.78 17.08 -12.08
CA THR A 35 21.99 18.42 -12.64
C THR A 35 23.22 18.55 -13.54
N ALA A 36 24.06 17.51 -13.67
CA ALA A 36 25.28 17.58 -14.47
C ALA A 36 24.97 17.42 -15.97
N PRO A 37 25.28 18.41 -16.83
CA PRO A 37 24.96 18.30 -18.26
C PRO A 37 25.62 17.10 -18.96
N SER A 38 26.79 16.67 -18.48
CA SER A 38 27.51 15.50 -19.01
C SER A 38 26.82 14.15 -18.76
N VAL A 39 25.79 14.13 -17.90
CA VAL A 39 24.99 12.94 -17.63
C VAL A 39 23.88 12.75 -18.66
N TRP A 40 23.54 13.79 -19.43
CA TRP A 40 22.44 13.81 -20.39
C TRP A 40 22.93 13.79 -21.84
N ASP A 41 22.23 13.07 -22.71
CA ASP A 41 22.51 12.96 -24.14
C ASP A 41 22.56 14.31 -24.87
N CYS A 42 21.73 15.28 -24.46
CA CYS A 42 21.71 16.62 -25.01
C CYS A 42 22.91 17.50 -24.61
N GLY A 43 23.69 17.08 -23.61
CA GLY A 43 24.72 17.95 -23.00
C GLY A 43 24.15 19.22 -22.36
N CYS A 44 22.86 19.21 -22.00
CA CYS A 44 22.07 20.35 -21.57
C CYS A 44 21.50 20.14 -20.16
N SER A 45 20.73 21.11 -19.66
CA SER A 45 19.96 20.92 -18.43
C SER A 45 18.73 20.05 -18.73
N PRO A 46 18.46 18.97 -17.98
CA PRO A 46 17.30 18.12 -18.23
C PRO A 46 15.98 18.86 -18.09
N LEU A 47 15.93 19.89 -17.23
CA LEU A 47 14.72 20.65 -16.93
C LEU A 47 14.20 21.49 -18.11
N THR A 48 14.96 21.59 -19.21
CA THR A 48 14.48 22.22 -20.45
C THR A 48 13.76 21.26 -21.38
N CYS A 49 13.81 19.96 -21.10
CA CYS A 49 13.12 18.93 -21.88
C CYS A 49 11.67 18.76 -21.44
N ASP A 50 10.79 18.31 -22.34
CA ASP A 50 9.42 17.95 -21.98
C ASP A 50 9.36 16.56 -21.35
N THR A 51 10.20 15.63 -21.80
CA THR A 51 10.30 14.27 -21.28
C THR A 51 11.70 14.00 -20.73
N LEU A 52 11.75 13.41 -19.53
CA LEU A 52 12.98 12.91 -18.91
C LEU A 52 12.98 11.38 -18.93
N VAL A 53 14.03 10.79 -19.48
CA VAL A 53 14.26 9.34 -19.43
C VAL A 53 15.49 9.05 -18.58
N ILE A 54 15.28 8.38 -17.46
CA ILE A 54 16.30 8.01 -16.48
C ILE A 54 16.58 6.51 -16.65
N ALA A 55 17.61 6.21 -17.43
CA ALA A 55 18.11 4.85 -17.72
C ALA A 55 19.30 4.43 -16.84
N HIS A 56 19.85 5.38 -16.07
CA HIS A 56 21.03 5.23 -15.23
C HIS A 56 20.74 5.62 -13.77
N THR A 57 21.72 5.44 -12.87
CA THR A 57 21.60 5.84 -11.46
C THR A 57 21.95 7.32 -11.29
N LEU A 58 20.94 8.11 -10.92
CA LEU A 58 21.03 9.54 -10.69
C LEU A 58 20.79 9.91 -9.23
N THR A 59 21.49 10.94 -8.77
CA THR A 59 21.28 11.54 -7.45
C THR A 59 20.98 13.03 -7.57
N HIS A 60 20.04 13.53 -6.77
CA HIS A 60 19.78 14.95 -6.58
C HIS A 60 19.88 15.30 -5.09
N VAL A 61 20.53 16.41 -4.76
CA VAL A 61 20.66 16.88 -3.38
C VAL A 61 19.71 18.04 -3.13
N GLY A 62 18.90 17.94 -2.09
CA GLY A 62 17.92 18.94 -1.69
C GLY A 62 16.63 18.88 -2.51
N ASP A 63 15.74 19.83 -2.22
CA ASP A 63 14.41 19.90 -2.81
C ASP A 63 14.47 20.19 -4.32
N ALA A 64 13.51 19.60 -5.04
CA ALA A 64 13.37 19.67 -6.47
C ALA A 64 11.89 19.80 -6.87
N SER A 65 11.60 20.68 -7.83
CA SER A 65 10.29 20.80 -8.44
C SER A 65 10.44 20.77 -9.95
N TRP A 66 9.88 19.75 -10.59
CA TRP A 66 10.05 19.49 -12.01
C TRP A 66 8.72 19.65 -12.74
N SER A 67 8.76 20.50 -13.76
CA SER A 67 7.61 20.80 -14.63
C SER A 67 7.64 20.07 -15.96
N ASN A 68 8.47 19.04 -16.09
CA ASN A 68 8.49 18.16 -17.26
C ASN A 68 7.10 17.52 -17.42
N LEU A 69 6.68 17.28 -18.66
CA LEU A 69 5.40 16.63 -18.97
C LEU A 69 5.42 15.16 -18.55
N LEU A 70 6.57 14.50 -18.65
CA LEU A 70 6.77 13.10 -18.26
C LEU A 70 8.15 12.90 -17.64
N VAL A 71 8.18 12.17 -16.52
CA VAL A 71 9.39 11.55 -15.98
C VAL A 71 9.25 10.03 -16.10
N HIS A 72 10.14 9.42 -16.88
CA HIS A 72 10.21 7.98 -17.09
C HIS A 72 11.51 7.43 -16.49
N ILE A 73 11.41 6.55 -15.50
CA ILE A 73 12.52 5.81 -14.91
C ILE A 73 12.45 4.39 -15.44
N GLU A 74 13.39 4.01 -16.30
CA GLU A 74 13.42 2.68 -16.91
C GLU A 74 13.79 1.61 -15.86
N ALA A 75 13.56 0.33 -16.18
CA ALA A 75 13.82 -0.78 -15.26
C ALA A 75 15.25 -0.85 -14.69
N ALA A 76 16.26 -0.38 -15.44
CA ALA A 76 17.65 -0.29 -14.98
C ALA A 76 18.00 1.05 -14.32
N GLY A 77 17.11 2.04 -14.43
CA GLY A 77 17.28 3.38 -13.91
C GLY A 77 17.04 3.46 -12.40
N ALA A 78 17.68 4.43 -11.77
CA ALA A 78 17.42 4.77 -10.38
C ALA A 78 17.54 6.27 -10.18
N LEU A 79 16.64 6.84 -9.39
CA LEU A 79 16.69 8.24 -8.98
C LEU A 79 16.56 8.33 -7.45
N SER A 80 17.56 8.94 -6.82
CA SER A 80 17.55 9.25 -5.39
C SER A 80 17.59 10.77 -5.17
N VAL A 81 16.62 11.31 -4.43
CA VAL A 81 16.53 12.73 -4.09
C VAL A 81 16.58 12.88 -2.57
N SER A 82 17.62 13.54 -2.04
CA SER A 82 17.74 13.80 -0.60
C SER A 82 16.94 15.05 -0.18
N GLY A 83 15.62 15.00 -0.37
CA GLY A 83 14.68 16.08 -0.07
C GLY A 83 13.30 15.83 -0.68
N THR A 84 12.55 16.91 -0.88
CA THR A 84 11.24 16.88 -1.53
C THR A 84 11.39 16.84 -3.04
N LEU A 85 10.83 15.84 -3.70
CA LEU A 85 10.64 15.79 -5.15
C LEU A 85 9.17 16.08 -5.47
N THR A 86 8.91 17.21 -6.13
CA THR A 86 7.59 17.56 -6.67
C THR A 86 7.61 17.38 -8.19
N LEU A 87 6.71 16.54 -8.69
CA LEU A 87 6.46 16.33 -10.11
C LEU A 87 5.09 16.90 -10.47
N THR A 88 5.02 17.78 -11.48
CA THR A 88 3.72 18.28 -11.98
C THR A 88 3.22 17.55 -13.21
N GLY A 89 4.09 16.80 -13.90
CA GLY A 89 3.73 15.93 -15.02
C GLY A 89 3.56 14.47 -14.60
N ASP A 90 3.35 13.62 -15.60
CA ASP A 90 3.16 12.19 -15.41
C ASP A 90 4.44 11.50 -14.94
N LEU A 91 4.30 10.37 -14.23
CA LEU A 91 5.41 9.55 -13.76
C LEU A 91 5.23 8.10 -14.23
N TRP A 92 6.22 7.59 -14.96
CA TRP A 92 6.35 6.17 -15.28
C TRP A 92 7.60 5.62 -14.58
N ASN A 93 7.42 4.74 -13.61
CA ASN A 93 8.52 4.17 -12.84
C ASN A 93 8.57 2.65 -13.01
N GLU A 94 9.53 2.15 -13.76
CA GLU A 94 9.88 0.73 -13.88
C GLU A 94 11.12 0.37 -13.05
N GLY A 95 11.92 1.37 -12.67
CA GLY A 95 13.16 1.23 -11.90
C GLY A 95 12.99 1.53 -10.41
N ASN A 96 13.91 2.33 -9.85
CA ASN A 96 13.85 2.74 -8.46
C ASN A 96 13.74 4.27 -8.32
N LEU A 97 12.71 4.73 -7.64
CA LEU A 97 12.54 6.12 -7.22
C LEU A 97 12.55 6.20 -5.70
N SER A 98 13.44 7.03 -5.17
CA SER A 98 13.52 7.32 -3.74
C SER A 98 13.63 8.82 -3.49
N ALA A 99 12.77 9.34 -2.61
CA ALA A 99 12.83 10.72 -2.13
C ALA A 99 12.35 10.79 -0.68
N ASP A 100 12.88 11.71 0.14
CA ASP A 100 12.37 11.91 1.51
C ASP A 100 10.86 12.22 1.47
N ARG A 101 10.47 13.09 0.53
CA ARG A 101 9.07 13.34 0.20
C ARG A 101 8.87 13.31 -1.30
N LEU A 102 7.96 12.48 -1.78
CA LEU A 102 7.52 12.48 -3.17
C LEU A 102 6.11 13.09 -3.26
N THR A 103 5.94 14.07 -4.14
CA THR A 103 4.63 14.65 -4.44
C THR A 103 4.40 14.64 -5.94
N LEU A 104 3.41 13.88 -6.40
CA LEU A 104 2.84 14.03 -7.72
C LEU A 104 1.65 14.97 -7.58
N GLY A 105 1.82 16.22 -8.05
CA GLY A 105 0.80 17.25 -7.89
C GLY A 105 -0.42 17.04 -8.80
N ASP A 106 -1.48 17.78 -8.51
CA ASP A 106 -2.80 17.70 -9.16
C ASP A 106 -2.80 17.98 -10.69
N SER A 107 -1.66 18.36 -11.26
CA SER A 107 -1.50 18.55 -12.71
C SER A 107 -1.07 17.28 -13.45
N ALA A 108 -0.64 16.25 -12.72
CA ALA A 108 -0.31 14.95 -13.29
C ALA A 108 -1.62 14.22 -13.64
N ASN A 109 -1.74 13.72 -14.86
CA ASN A 109 -2.90 12.93 -15.24
C ASN A 109 -2.73 11.48 -14.77
N TYR A 110 -1.49 10.99 -14.81
CA TYR A 110 -1.23 9.58 -14.62
C TYR A 110 0.09 9.27 -13.92
N MET A 111 0.03 8.27 -13.03
CA MET A 111 1.19 7.60 -12.48
C MET A 111 1.11 6.09 -12.77
N SER A 112 2.23 5.53 -13.25
CA SER A 112 2.43 4.08 -13.35
C SER A 112 3.68 3.70 -12.60
N ASN A 113 3.54 2.81 -11.61
CA ASN A 113 4.65 2.23 -10.87
C ASN A 113 4.68 0.71 -11.07
N ALA A 114 5.65 0.24 -11.83
CA ALA A 114 6.01 -1.18 -11.96
C ALA A 114 7.30 -1.54 -11.20
N GLY A 115 8.09 -0.52 -10.82
CA GLY A 115 9.31 -0.66 -10.04
C GLY A 115 9.11 -0.43 -8.53
N LEU A 116 10.13 0.12 -7.88
CA LEU A 116 10.09 0.56 -6.48
C LEU A 116 9.90 2.08 -6.41
N LEU A 117 8.90 2.52 -5.67
CA LEU A 117 8.68 3.90 -5.27
C LEU A 117 8.77 3.97 -3.74
N SER A 118 9.74 4.73 -3.23
CA SER A 118 10.05 4.80 -1.80
C SER A 118 10.23 6.22 -1.28
N GLY A 119 9.87 6.45 -0.03
CA GLY A 119 10.09 7.72 0.65
C GLY A 119 9.55 7.75 2.07
N ASP A 120 9.67 8.87 2.76
CA ASP A 120 8.98 9.03 4.05
C ASP A 120 7.51 9.36 3.83
N ASN A 121 7.25 10.34 2.94
CA ASN A 121 5.91 10.77 2.60
C ASN A 121 5.71 10.71 1.08
N ILE A 122 4.67 10.02 0.65
CA ILE A 122 4.32 9.84 -0.76
C ILE A 122 2.90 10.38 -0.97
N TYR A 123 2.78 11.46 -1.76
CA TYR A 123 1.51 12.07 -2.14
C TYR A 123 1.24 11.80 -3.61
N LEU A 124 0.23 11.00 -3.91
CA LEU A 124 -0.19 10.62 -5.25
C LEU A 124 -1.50 11.34 -5.58
N HIS A 125 -1.41 12.56 -6.08
CA HIS A 125 -2.58 13.37 -6.46
C HIS A 125 -2.82 13.42 -7.97
N ALA A 126 -2.17 12.54 -8.73
CA ALA A 126 -2.52 12.35 -10.13
C ALA A 126 -3.97 11.88 -10.27
N ASP A 127 -4.65 12.21 -11.38
CA ASP A 127 -6.04 11.76 -11.60
C ASP A 127 -6.19 10.24 -11.48
N SER A 128 -5.19 9.50 -11.96
CA SER A 128 -5.13 8.04 -11.87
C SER A 128 -3.72 7.56 -11.54
N SER A 129 -3.62 6.62 -10.61
CA SER A 129 -2.38 6.02 -10.13
C SER A 129 -2.49 4.50 -10.19
N LEU A 130 -1.59 3.85 -10.93
CA LEU A 130 -1.49 2.40 -11.05
C LEU A 130 -0.21 1.91 -10.38
N ASN A 131 -0.32 1.01 -9.40
CA ASN A 131 0.82 0.36 -8.77
C ASN A 131 0.83 -1.15 -9.02
N THR A 132 1.62 -1.62 -9.99
CA THR A 132 1.89 -3.04 -10.21
C THR A 132 3.18 -3.51 -9.55
N GLY A 133 4.04 -2.59 -9.12
CA GLY A 133 5.29 -2.84 -8.41
C GLY A 133 5.14 -2.71 -6.90
N GLU A 134 6.04 -1.94 -6.29
CA GLU A 134 6.15 -1.77 -4.85
C GLU A 134 6.19 -0.28 -4.46
N ILE A 135 5.31 0.09 -3.52
CA ILE A 135 5.31 1.40 -2.86
C ILE A 135 5.65 1.19 -1.38
N GLN A 136 6.68 1.88 -0.90
CA GLN A 136 7.11 1.85 0.49
C GLN A 136 7.21 3.27 1.06
N ALA A 137 6.27 3.64 1.93
CA ALA A 137 6.39 4.84 2.75
C ALA A 137 6.92 4.47 4.15
N THR A 138 7.87 5.22 4.70
CA THR A 138 8.19 5.06 6.14
C THR A 138 7.11 5.67 7.02
N ASP A 139 6.43 6.72 6.53
CA ASP A 139 5.35 7.40 7.24
C ASP A 139 4.03 7.36 6.44
N THR A 140 3.82 8.29 5.51
CA THR A 140 2.49 8.48 4.89
C THR A 140 2.46 8.12 3.41
N VAL A 141 1.41 7.39 2.99
CA VAL A 141 0.91 7.38 1.61
C VAL A 141 -0.44 8.10 1.56
N SER A 142 -0.54 9.14 0.75
CA SER A 142 -1.78 9.91 0.57
C SER A 142 -2.21 9.88 -0.88
N ILE A 143 -3.42 9.41 -1.14
CA ILE A 143 -4.06 9.48 -2.45
C ILE A 143 -5.00 10.68 -2.46
N GLY A 144 -4.93 11.50 -3.52
CA GLY A 144 -5.79 12.68 -3.65
C GLY A 144 -7.28 12.31 -3.59
N LEU A 145 -8.13 13.21 -3.06
CA LEU A 145 -9.56 12.95 -2.85
C LEU A 145 -10.34 12.64 -4.13
N SER A 146 -9.90 13.19 -5.26
CA SER A 146 -10.48 12.93 -6.59
C SER A 146 -9.66 11.90 -7.38
N SER A 147 -8.55 11.43 -6.82
CA SER A 147 -7.62 10.53 -7.49
C SER A 147 -8.11 9.10 -7.38
N ARG A 148 -7.92 8.34 -8.47
CA ARG A 148 -8.12 6.89 -8.47
C ARG A 148 -6.81 6.18 -8.22
N PHE A 149 -6.78 5.24 -7.29
CA PHE A 149 -5.64 4.37 -7.03
C PHE A 149 -5.98 2.92 -7.31
N ILE A 150 -5.24 2.27 -8.21
CA ILE A 150 -5.39 0.85 -8.55
C ILE A 150 -4.11 0.14 -8.13
N ASN A 151 -4.23 -0.82 -7.21
CA ASN A 151 -3.09 -1.52 -6.61
C ASN A 151 -3.13 -3.03 -6.86
N PRO A 152 -2.58 -3.53 -7.98
CA PRO A 152 -2.26 -4.95 -8.13
C PRO A 152 -0.99 -5.39 -7.39
N GLY A 153 -0.09 -4.45 -7.10
CA GLY A 153 1.19 -4.70 -6.44
C GLY A 153 1.13 -4.63 -4.91
N ASN A 154 2.24 -4.22 -4.30
CA ASN A 154 2.37 -4.03 -2.86
C ASN A 154 2.45 -2.54 -2.53
N CYS A 155 1.70 -2.10 -1.52
CA CYS A 155 1.79 -0.76 -0.97
C CYS A 155 1.78 -0.83 0.55
N ALA A 156 2.82 -0.29 1.18
CA ALA A 156 2.97 -0.36 2.62
C ALA A 156 3.52 0.93 3.23
N GLY A 157 3.21 1.15 4.50
CA GLY A 157 3.77 2.23 5.30
C GLY A 157 3.16 2.35 6.69
N ASN A 158 3.28 3.50 7.32
CA ASN A 158 2.68 3.74 8.63
C ASN A 158 1.21 4.16 8.48
N PHE A 159 0.95 5.21 7.72
CA PHE A 159 -0.39 5.76 7.51
C PHE A 159 -0.76 5.81 6.03
N MET A 160 -1.95 5.34 5.71
CA MET A 160 -2.58 5.55 4.41
C MET A 160 -3.80 6.43 4.55
N TRP A 161 -3.88 7.48 3.73
CA TRP A 161 -5.14 8.18 3.46
C TRP A 161 -5.51 7.97 2.01
N THR A 162 -6.75 7.53 1.76
CA THR A 162 -7.19 7.24 0.40
C THR A 162 -8.64 7.61 0.16
N ALA A 163 -8.98 7.75 -1.12
CA ALA A 163 -10.34 7.88 -1.61
C ALA A 163 -10.66 6.67 -2.50
N TYR A 164 -10.78 6.86 -3.81
CA TYR A 164 -11.18 5.82 -4.77
C TYR A 164 -10.09 4.78 -5.00
N THR A 165 -10.13 3.68 -4.26
CA THR A 165 -9.11 2.63 -4.28
C THR A 165 -9.66 1.32 -4.81
N THR A 166 -8.99 0.73 -5.80
CA THR A 166 -9.20 -0.67 -6.18
C THR A 166 -7.97 -1.47 -5.77
N ASN A 167 -8.07 -2.26 -4.71
CA ASN A 167 -7.00 -3.14 -4.23
C ASN A 167 -7.19 -4.57 -4.75
N ILE A 168 -6.19 -5.07 -5.46
CA ILE A 168 -6.11 -6.45 -5.98
C ILE A 168 -4.91 -7.18 -5.34
N GLY A 169 -3.84 -6.43 -5.04
CA GLY A 169 -2.65 -6.92 -4.36
C GLY A 169 -2.74 -6.73 -2.85
N SER A 170 -1.73 -6.07 -2.28
CA SER A 170 -1.59 -5.92 -0.82
C SER A 170 -1.49 -4.45 -0.39
N LEU A 171 -2.31 -4.07 0.59
CA LEU A 171 -2.17 -2.84 1.37
C LEU A 171 -1.82 -3.19 2.82
N VAL A 172 -0.67 -2.76 3.32
CA VAL A 172 -0.22 -3.05 4.70
C VAL A 172 0.21 -1.77 5.40
N PHE A 173 -0.60 -1.34 6.36
CA PHE A 173 -0.35 -0.10 7.09
C PHE A 173 -0.54 -0.27 8.60
N GLU A 174 -0.04 0.67 9.40
CA GLU A 174 -0.48 0.79 10.79
C GLU A 174 -1.92 1.30 10.84
N LYS A 175 -2.19 2.36 10.07
CA LYS A 175 -3.47 3.06 10.05
C LYS A 175 -3.93 3.32 8.62
N ILE A 176 -5.21 3.10 8.35
CA ILE A 176 -5.84 3.38 7.05
C ILE A 176 -7.07 4.27 7.26
N GLY A 177 -7.13 5.41 6.59
CA GLY A 177 -8.33 6.22 6.42
C GLY A 177 -8.82 6.17 4.98
N ALA A 178 -10.12 5.93 4.80
CA ALA A 178 -10.76 5.91 3.49
C ALA A 178 -11.93 6.91 3.44
N ASP A 179 -11.74 8.00 2.72
CA ASP A 179 -12.77 9.03 2.48
C ASP A 179 -13.73 8.68 1.33
N GLY A 180 -13.32 7.75 0.46
CA GLY A 180 -14.08 7.32 -0.71
C GLY A 180 -14.20 5.81 -0.80
N ASN A 181 -14.63 5.34 -1.96
CA ASN A 181 -14.88 3.91 -2.19
C ASN A 181 -13.57 3.11 -2.22
N VAL A 182 -13.53 2.03 -1.45
CA VAL A 182 -12.45 1.04 -1.47
C VAL A 182 -13.03 -0.29 -1.92
N ASP A 183 -12.64 -0.75 -3.11
CA ASP A 183 -12.95 -2.07 -3.64
C ASP A 183 -11.77 -3.00 -3.36
N ASN A 184 -11.94 -3.98 -2.48
CA ASN A 184 -10.92 -4.95 -2.11
C ASN A 184 -11.22 -6.33 -2.69
N THR A 185 -10.35 -6.80 -3.56
CA THR A 185 -10.29 -8.19 -4.06
C THR A 185 -9.00 -8.91 -3.61
N GLY A 186 -8.08 -8.17 -2.98
CA GLY A 186 -6.81 -8.68 -2.47
C GLY A 186 -6.77 -8.71 -0.94
N MET A 187 -5.65 -8.27 -0.37
CA MET A 187 -5.43 -8.22 1.07
C MET A 187 -5.26 -6.77 1.55
N ILE A 188 -6.02 -6.41 2.59
CA ILE A 188 -5.84 -5.18 3.35
C ILE A 188 -5.52 -5.55 4.79
N ARG A 189 -4.43 -4.99 5.32
CA ARG A 189 -4.03 -5.14 6.72
C ARG A 189 -3.76 -3.79 7.38
N ALA A 190 -4.42 -3.54 8.50
CA ALA A 190 -4.15 -2.40 9.37
C ALA A 190 -3.73 -2.89 10.77
N SER A 191 -2.48 -2.66 11.16
CA SER A 191 -1.97 -3.18 12.45
C SER A 191 -2.58 -2.48 13.67
N SER A 192 -3.11 -1.26 13.52
CA SER A 192 -3.77 -0.46 14.56
C SER A 192 -5.24 -0.13 14.24
N SER A 193 -5.52 0.59 13.16
CA SER A 193 -6.91 0.98 12.89
C SER A 193 -7.22 1.24 11.43
N MET A 194 -8.45 0.92 11.03
CA MET A 194 -9.01 1.36 9.76
C MET A 194 -10.31 2.13 10.00
N VAL A 195 -10.46 3.27 9.32
CA VAL A 195 -11.67 4.09 9.32
C VAL A 195 -12.19 4.19 7.90
N VAL A 196 -13.46 3.85 7.70
CA VAL A 196 -14.16 3.91 6.42
C VAL A 196 -15.26 4.96 6.51
N PHE A 197 -15.09 6.09 5.84
CA PHE A 197 -16.09 7.17 5.84
C PHE A 197 -17.16 6.97 4.77
N ASP A 198 -16.80 6.39 3.62
CA ASP A 198 -17.75 6.05 2.57
C ASP A 198 -17.97 4.52 2.51
N THR A 199 -17.59 3.87 1.41
CA THR A 199 -17.90 2.46 1.17
C THR A 199 -16.63 1.62 1.09
N LEU A 200 -16.60 0.50 1.82
CA LEU A 200 -15.62 -0.57 1.65
C LEU A 200 -16.32 -1.84 1.16
N ASP A 201 -15.99 -2.31 -0.04
CA ASP A 201 -16.44 -3.61 -0.58
C ASP A 201 -15.30 -4.62 -0.46
N ASN A 202 -15.43 -5.58 0.45
CA ASN A 202 -14.52 -6.70 0.62
C ASN A 202 -15.09 -7.93 -0.11
N SER A 203 -14.68 -8.10 -1.37
CA SER A 203 -15.22 -9.08 -2.30
C SER A 203 -14.92 -10.54 -1.91
N VAL A 204 -15.56 -11.49 -2.59
CA VAL A 204 -15.30 -12.92 -2.41
C VAL A 204 -13.82 -13.23 -2.65
N GLY A 205 -13.21 -13.96 -1.70
CA GLY A 205 -11.78 -14.30 -1.73
C GLY A 205 -10.84 -13.21 -1.21
N ALA A 206 -11.35 -12.00 -0.97
CA ALA A 206 -10.59 -10.92 -0.36
C ALA A 206 -10.43 -11.13 1.15
N TYR A 207 -9.37 -10.53 1.70
CA TYR A 207 -9.03 -10.61 3.12
C TYR A 207 -8.82 -9.21 3.71
N LEU A 208 -9.51 -8.96 4.83
CA LEU A 208 -9.39 -7.73 5.62
C LEU A 208 -8.97 -8.07 7.05
N ASP A 209 -7.76 -7.73 7.47
CA ASP A 209 -7.28 -7.93 8.85
C ASP A 209 -6.91 -6.60 9.51
N VAL A 210 -7.70 -6.20 10.48
CA VAL A 210 -7.56 -4.90 11.14
C VAL A 210 -7.60 -5.08 12.64
N ASP A 211 -6.81 -4.30 13.37
CA ASP A 211 -6.91 -4.34 14.83
C ASP A 211 -8.22 -3.69 15.30
N SER A 212 -8.47 -2.44 14.93
CA SER A 212 -9.76 -1.77 15.17
C SER A 212 -10.39 -1.26 13.87
N LEU A 213 -11.64 -1.62 13.61
CA LEU A 213 -12.40 -1.16 12.45
C LEU A 213 -13.54 -0.21 12.85
N PHE A 214 -13.59 0.93 12.17
CA PHE A 214 -14.61 1.95 12.36
C PHE A 214 -15.36 2.21 11.05
N ILE A 215 -16.64 1.85 11.02
CA ILE A 215 -17.51 1.97 9.84
C ILE A 215 -18.40 3.20 9.98
N GLY A 216 -18.10 4.23 9.19
CA GLY A 216 -18.81 5.51 9.14
C GLY A 216 -20.06 5.48 8.26
N SER A 217 -19.99 4.84 7.09
CA SER A 217 -21.10 4.76 6.11
C SER A 217 -21.42 3.32 5.71
N ALA A 218 -20.60 2.63 4.92
CA ALA A 218 -20.93 1.27 4.48
C ALA A 218 -19.70 0.36 4.41
N LEU A 219 -19.86 -0.87 4.91
CA LEU A 219 -18.96 -1.98 4.65
C LEU A 219 -19.78 -3.14 4.14
N ILE A 220 -19.48 -3.61 2.93
CA ILE A 220 -20.05 -4.82 2.35
C ILE A 220 -18.94 -5.87 2.33
N THR A 221 -19.18 -7.05 2.90
CA THR A 221 -18.19 -8.13 2.88
C THR A 221 -18.80 -9.42 2.39
N ASN A 222 -18.24 -9.95 1.31
CA ASN A 222 -18.45 -11.33 0.84
C ASN A 222 -17.18 -12.18 1.02
N GLY A 223 -16.07 -11.56 1.42
CA GLY A 223 -14.82 -12.22 1.79
C GLY A 223 -14.69 -12.46 3.30
N MET A 224 -13.44 -12.69 3.73
CA MET A 224 -13.10 -12.86 5.13
C MET A 224 -12.64 -11.53 5.74
N MET A 225 -13.08 -11.28 6.97
CA MET A 225 -12.69 -10.11 7.74
C MET A 225 -12.34 -10.51 9.18
N ASN A 226 -11.30 -9.91 9.72
CA ASN A 226 -10.86 -10.04 11.10
C ASN A 226 -10.70 -8.66 11.74
N ALA A 227 -11.45 -8.40 12.81
CA ALA A 227 -11.33 -7.22 13.67
C ALA A 227 -10.86 -7.67 15.05
N ARG A 228 -9.60 -7.39 15.40
CA ARG A 228 -8.95 -8.02 16.57
C ARG A 228 -9.37 -7.41 17.91
N GLN A 229 -9.62 -6.11 17.97
CA GLN A 229 -9.96 -5.38 19.20
C GLN A 229 -11.33 -4.73 19.16
N TRP A 230 -11.66 -4.04 18.06
CA TRP A 230 -12.93 -3.34 17.94
C TRP A 230 -13.51 -3.49 16.55
N LEU A 231 -14.80 -3.83 16.52
CA LEU A 231 -15.67 -3.62 15.37
C LEU A 231 -16.74 -2.62 15.76
N ARG A 232 -16.64 -1.39 15.23
CA ARG A 232 -17.58 -0.32 15.56
C ARG A 232 -18.31 0.18 14.33
N ILE A 233 -19.64 0.15 14.40
CA ILE A 233 -20.54 0.66 13.36
C ILE A 233 -21.21 1.91 13.92
N TYR A 234 -20.96 3.06 13.30
CA TYR A 234 -21.57 4.33 13.71
C TYR A 234 -23.04 4.43 13.30
N SER A 235 -23.74 5.47 13.75
CA SER A 235 -25.19 5.65 13.53
C SER A 235 -25.60 5.69 12.06
N TYR A 236 -24.73 6.18 11.18
CA TYR A 236 -24.94 6.21 9.73
C TYR A 236 -24.28 5.01 9.03
N GLY A 237 -23.57 4.19 9.78
CA GLY A 237 -22.82 3.03 9.32
C GLY A 237 -23.72 1.82 9.07
N ALA A 238 -23.35 1.02 8.08
CA ALA A 238 -23.93 -0.29 7.82
C ALA A 238 -22.82 -1.33 7.61
N LEU A 239 -22.95 -2.48 8.28
CA LEU A 239 -22.21 -3.70 7.98
C LEU A 239 -23.15 -4.66 7.25
N ASP A 240 -22.89 -4.89 5.98
CA ASP A 240 -23.58 -5.89 5.15
C ASP A 240 -22.68 -7.12 5.02
N LEU A 241 -23.10 -8.23 5.62
CA LEU A 241 -22.37 -9.50 5.61
C LEU A 241 -22.52 -10.25 4.27
N GLY A 242 -23.17 -9.65 3.27
CA GLY A 242 -23.30 -10.22 1.94
C GLY A 242 -23.99 -11.58 1.95
N GLN A 243 -23.65 -12.43 0.98
CA GLN A 243 -24.14 -13.82 0.93
C GLN A 243 -23.17 -14.82 1.55
N THR A 244 -21.88 -14.47 1.60
CA THR A 244 -20.79 -15.38 2.00
C THR A 244 -19.79 -14.73 2.95
N GLY A 245 -20.08 -13.52 3.46
CA GLY A 245 -19.17 -12.80 4.34
C GLY A 245 -18.92 -13.58 5.62
N GLN A 246 -17.66 -13.61 6.04
CA GLN A 246 -17.25 -14.18 7.32
C GLN A 246 -16.50 -13.13 8.12
N VAL A 247 -17.12 -12.66 9.20
CA VAL A 247 -16.56 -11.61 10.06
C VAL A 247 -16.20 -12.19 11.42
N PHE A 248 -14.92 -12.12 11.77
CA PHE A 248 -14.40 -12.48 13.08
C PHE A 248 -14.10 -11.21 13.87
N CYS A 249 -14.89 -10.94 14.91
CA CYS A 249 -14.67 -9.89 15.88
C CYS A 249 -14.07 -10.50 17.14
N ASN A 250 -12.73 -10.58 17.21
CA ASN A 250 -12.04 -11.16 18.37
C ASN A 250 -12.08 -10.25 19.60
N GLY A 251 -12.40 -8.97 19.40
CA GLY A 251 -12.61 -8.01 20.47
C GLY A 251 -14.08 -7.63 20.61
N ASN A 252 -14.33 -6.37 20.92
CA ASN A 252 -15.66 -5.86 21.22
C ASN A 252 -16.39 -5.43 19.95
N LEU A 253 -17.67 -5.79 19.86
CA LEU A 253 -18.61 -5.28 18.87
C LEU A 253 -19.41 -4.12 19.48
N SER A 254 -19.47 -2.99 18.77
CA SER A 254 -20.37 -1.87 19.08
C SER A 254 -21.19 -1.49 17.85
N ASN A 255 -22.44 -1.94 17.79
CA ASN A 255 -23.38 -1.59 16.72
C ASN A 255 -24.30 -0.43 17.13
N ILE A 256 -24.10 0.75 16.53
CA ILE A 256 -25.02 1.90 16.64
C ILE A 256 -25.81 2.09 15.34
N GLY A 257 -25.33 1.52 14.24
CA GLY A 257 -25.94 1.60 12.91
C GLY A 257 -26.73 0.35 12.55
N THR A 258 -26.44 -0.24 11.40
CA THR A 258 -27.15 -1.43 10.88
C THR A 258 -26.20 -2.59 10.62
N ILE A 259 -26.56 -3.78 11.08
CA ILE A 259 -25.98 -5.06 10.62
C ILE A 259 -27.04 -5.78 9.80
N LYS A 260 -26.68 -6.28 8.61
CA LYS A 260 -27.60 -6.97 7.71
C LYS A 260 -26.88 -7.99 6.82
N GLY A 261 -27.61 -8.65 5.93
CA GLY A 261 -27.09 -9.69 5.04
C GLY A 261 -27.35 -11.11 5.55
N TYR A 262 -26.56 -12.06 5.04
CA TYR A 262 -26.76 -13.51 5.24
C TYR A 262 -25.47 -14.24 5.66
N GLY A 263 -24.35 -13.54 5.79
CA GLY A 263 -23.08 -14.11 6.23
C GLY A 263 -22.99 -14.34 7.74
N ASP A 264 -21.79 -14.73 8.17
CA ASP A 264 -21.47 -15.10 9.54
C ASP A 264 -20.80 -13.92 10.27
N LEU A 265 -21.20 -13.69 11.53
CA LEU A 265 -20.54 -12.77 12.45
C LEU A 265 -20.22 -13.49 13.77
N CYS A 266 -18.94 -13.78 13.99
CA CYS A 266 -18.42 -14.40 15.19
C CYS A 266 -17.83 -13.34 16.12
N ILE A 267 -18.29 -13.27 17.38
CA ILE A 267 -17.87 -12.27 18.36
C ILE A 267 -17.27 -12.99 19.57
N GLN A 268 -16.07 -12.57 20.00
CA GLN A 268 -15.38 -13.13 21.17
C GLN A 268 -15.38 -12.21 22.39
N GLY A 269 -15.30 -10.90 22.17
CA GLY A 269 -15.39 -9.91 23.23
C GLY A 269 -16.84 -9.52 23.51
N MET A 270 -17.02 -8.33 24.08
CA MET A 270 -18.36 -7.86 24.43
C MET A 270 -19.16 -7.43 23.20
N SER A 271 -20.45 -7.72 23.15
CA SER A 271 -21.36 -7.27 22.10
C SER A 271 -22.40 -6.26 22.60
N PHE A 272 -22.37 -5.06 22.01
CA PHE A 272 -23.32 -3.99 22.28
C PHE A 272 -24.13 -3.67 21.04
N ASN A 273 -25.44 -3.93 21.08
CA ASN A 273 -26.38 -3.52 20.04
C ASN A 273 -27.28 -2.37 20.51
N TYR A 274 -27.03 -1.19 19.96
CA TYR A 274 -27.86 0.00 20.09
C TYR A 274 -28.64 0.31 18.79
N GLY A 275 -28.18 -0.27 17.67
CA GLY A 275 -28.72 -0.05 16.34
C GLY A 275 -29.75 -1.09 15.91
N SER A 276 -29.67 -1.52 14.65
CA SER A 276 -30.54 -2.55 14.08
C SER A 276 -29.74 -3.74 13.55
N ILE A 277 -30.28 -4.94 13.72
CA ILE A 277 -29.81 -6.16 13.10
C ILE A 277 -30.99 -6.74 12.30
N THR A 278 -30.86 -6.83 10.99
CA THR A 278 -31.95 -7.23 10.08
C THR A 278 -31.52 -8.34 9.12
N ASP A 279 -32.42 -8.73 8.21
CA ASP A 279 -32.24 -9.87 7.28
C ASP A 279 -32.05 -11.20 8.00
N SER A 280 -31.05 -12.00 7.64
CA SER A 280 -30.85 -13.33 8.21
C SER A 280 -29.38 -13.69 8.44
N PRO A 281 -28.56 -12.79 9.02
CA PRO A 281 -27.19 -13.13 9.35
C PRO A 281 -27.15 -14.22 10.41
N ASP A 282 -26.09 -15.03 10.41
CA ASP A 282 -25.79 -15.94 11.52
C ASP A 282 -24.82 -15.27 12.49
N ILE A 283 -25.32 -14.90 13.67
CA ILE A 283 -24.56 -14.19 14.68
C ILE A 283 -24.25 -15.13 15.84
N CYS A 284 -22.96 -15.26 16.12
CA CYS A 284 -22.43 -16.03 17.24
C CYS A 284 -21.64 -15.16 18.17
N ASP A 285 -22.22 -14.81 19.31
CA ASP A 285 -21.47 -14.30 20.44
C ASP A 285 -21.13 -15.45 21.38
N ILE A 286 -19.84 -15.82 21.43
CA ILE A 286 -19.38 -16.92 22.29
C ILE A 286 -19.21 -16.47 23.75
N SER A 287 -19.18 -15.16 24.02
CA SER A 287 -19.03 -14.64 25.38
C SER A 287 -20.29 -14.86 26.21
N ASN A 288 -21.46 -14.91 25.57
CA ASN A 288 -22.78 -15.00 26.21
C ASN A 288 -23.65 -16.19 25.73
N PHE A 289 -23.03 -17.30 25.30
CA PHE A 289 -23.77 -18.43 24.71
C PHE A 289 -24.77 -19.13 25.66
N ASN A 290 -24.69 -18.89 26.97
CA ASN A 290 -25.53 -19.55 27.97
C ASN A 290 -26.87 -18.83 28.27
N ALA A 291 -27.12 -17.64 27.72
CA ALA A 291 -28.29 -16.81 28.09
C ALA A 291 -29.57 -17.06 27.27
N GLY A 292 -29.50 -17.89 26.22
CA GLY A 292 -30.56 -18.00 25.21
C GLY A 292 -30.57 -16.79 24.24
N PRO A 293 -31.18 -16.92 23.05
CA PRO A 293 -31.20 -15.82 22.08
C PRO A 293 -31.98 -14.57 22.56
N PRO A 294 -31.58 -13.35 22.16
CA PRO A 294 -30.39 -13.03 21.38
C PRO A 294 -29.10 -13.21 22.20
N TYR A 295 -28.08 -13.86 21.61
CA TYR A 295 -26.77 -13.97 22.25
C TYR A 295 -26.01 -12.65 22.05
N LEU A 296 -26.39 -11.64 22.84
CA LEU A 296 -25.71 -10.36 22.92
C LEU A 296 -25.54 -9.98 24.39
N ASP A 297 -24.40 -9.39 24.78
CA ASP A 297 -24.19 -8.94 26.16
C ASP A 297 -25.14 -7.81 26.53
N LEU A 298 -25.36 -6.89 25.59
CA LEU A 298 -26.32 -5.81 25.74
C LEU A 298 -27.06 -5.56 24.43
N ASN A 299 -28.38 -5.68 24.47
CA ASN A 299 -29.24 -5.28 23.38
C ASN A 299 -30.27 -4.24 23.86
N SER A 300 -30.12 -3.00 23.40
CA SER A 300 -31.16 -1.95 23.51
C SER A 300 -31.69 -1.53 22.14
N GLY A 301 -31.19 -2.14 21.07
CA GLY A 301 -31.57 -1.90 19.68
C GLY A 301 -32.64 -2.87 19.17
N PHE A 302 -32.86 -2.84 17.86
CA PHE A 302 -33.76 -3.75 17.16
C PHE A 302 -33.00 -5.00 16.66
N VAL A 303 -33.63 -6.16 16.81
CA VAL A 303 -33.17 -7.43 16.26
C VAL A 303 -34.34 -8.06 15.50
N GLY A 304 -34.14 -8.31 14.20
CA GLY A 304 -35.14 -8.92 13.33
C GLY A 304 -35.43 -10.38 13.71
N SER A 305 -36.66 -10.84 13.45
CA SER A 305 -37.09 -12.21 13.76
C SER A 305 -36.37 -13.31 12.98
N ASN A 306 -35.68 -12.94 11.89
CA ASN A 306 -35.02 -13.87 10.98
C ASN A 306 -33.50 -13.95 11.25
N VAL A 307 -32.98 -13.23 12.25
CA VAL A 307 -31.57 -13.34 12.68
C VAL A 307 -31.34 -14.74 13.25
N ASN A 308 -30.31 -15.41 12.75
CA ASN A 308 -29.91 -16.74 13.18
C ASN A 308 -28.88 -16.63 14.31
N TRP A 309 -28.94 -17.56 15.26
CA TRP A 309 -28.13 -17.53 16.48
C TRP A 309 -27.35 -18.82 16.64
N CYS A 310 -26.18 -18.88 15.99
CA CYS A 310 -25.26 -20.01 16.02
C CYS A 310 -25.71 -21.36 15.43
N PRO A 311 -26.77 -21.51 14.61
CA PRO A 311 -27.12 -22.83 14.08
C PRO A 311 -26.13 -23.34 13.02
N GLY A 312 -25.40 -22.45 12.35
CA GLY A 312 -24.53 -22.82 11.22
C GLY A 312 -23.28 -21.97 11.03
N ALA A 313 -23.11 -20.88 11.79
CA ALA A 313 -21.96 -20.01 11.60
C ALA A 313 -20.67 -20.81 11.76
N ASN A 314 -19.73 -20.59 10.85
CA ASN A 314 -18.43 -21.22 10.93
C ASN A 314 -17.52 -20.54 11.96
N CYS A 315 -18.04 -20.33 13.16
CA CYS A 315 -17.28 -19.87 14.32
C CYS A 315 -16.54 -21.04 15.00
N SER A 316 -16.43 -22.20 14.36
CA SER A 316 -15.73 -23.36 14.91
C SER A 316 -14.20 -23.22 14.81
N SER A 317 -13.69 -22.42 13.87
CA SER A 317 -12.28 -22.05 13.74
C SER A 317 -11.98 -20.71 14.43
N LEU A 318 -12.28 -20.60 15.73
CA LEU A 318 -11.93 -19.41 16.54
C LEU A 318 -10.46 -19.35 16.97
N GLY A 319 -9.65 -20.29 16.51
CA GLY A 319 -8.38 -19.91 15.90
C GLY A 319 -8.63 -20.01 14.42
N GLY A 320 -8.70 -18.89 13.69
CA GLY A 320 -8.46 -18.99 12.25
C GLY A 320 -7.16 -19.79 12.09
N PRO A 321 -6.88 -20.40 10.92
CA PRO A 321 -5.46 -20.57 10.62
C PRO A 321 -4.82 -19.23 11.01
N GLU A 322 -3.72 -19.25 11.77
CA GLU A 322 -2.71 -18.23 11.51
C GLU A 322 -2.52 -18.40 10.01
N ILE A 323 -3.30 -17.66 9.20
CA ILE A 323 -3.14 -17.57 7.78
C ILE A 323 -1.73 -17.10 7.78
N ASP A 324 -0.83 -18.03 7.43
CA ASP A 324 0.61 -17.92 7.55
C ASP A 324 0.83 -16.45 7.36
N ARG A 325 1.17 -15.75 8.47
CA ARG A 325 1.80 -14.44 8.33
C ARG A 325 2.72 -14.68 7.14
N SER A 326 2.74 -13.88 6.09
CA SER A 326 3.86 -14.06 5.14
C SER A 326 5.09 -13.94 6.02
N PRO A 327 5.77 -15.03 6.41
CA PRO A 327 5.97 -15.14 7.85
C PRO A 327 6.94 -14.08 8.24
N GLU A 328 6.43 -13.17 9.08
CA GLU A 328 7.13 -11.93 9.39
C GLU A 328 8.52 -12.38 9.73
N LEU A 329 9.49 -11.93 8.91
CA LEU A 329 10.81 -12.51 8.94
C LEU A 329 11.33 -12.26 10.35
N SER A 330 11.40 -13.32 11.16
CA SER A 330 11.59 -13.18 12.59
C SER A 330 12.99 -13.62 12.93
N ALA A 331 13.68 -12.85 13.77
CA ALA A 331 15.02 -13.17 14.22
C ALA A 331 14.99 -13.50 15.72
N HIS A 332 15.40 -14.70 16.08
CA HIS A 332 15.45 -15.19 17.44
C HIS A 332 16.88 -15.61 17.81
N PRO A 333 17.45 -15.15 18.94
CA PRO A 333 18.73 -15.67 19.39
C PRO A 333 18.61 -17.16 19.73
N ILE A 334 19.60 -17.96 19.38
CA ILE A 334 19.71 -19.34 19.88
C ILE A 334 20.42 -19.25 21.25
N PRO A 335 19.75 -19.56 22.37
CA PRO A 335 20.30 -19.37 23.70
C PRO A 335 21.67 -20.03 23.91
N ALA A 336 22.55 -19.37 24.65
CA ALA A 336 23.91 -19.83 24.95
C ALA A 336 24.78 -20.11 23.70
N SER A 337 24.49 -19.44 22.59
CA SER A 337 25.28 -19.53 21.36
C SER A 337 25.46 -18.16 20.72
N ASP A 338 26.36 -18.11 19.73
CA ASP A 338 26.64 -16.94 18.90
C ASP A 338 25.78 -16.91 17.63
N ARG A 339 24.58 -17.49 17.68
CA ARG A 339 23.74 -17.74 16.50
C ARG A 339 22.37 -17.09 16.62
N VAL A 340 21.83 -16.68 15.47
CA VAL A 340 20.48 -16.13 15.32
C VAL A 340 19.73 -17.01 14.34
N MET A 341 18.60 -17.55 14.79
CA MET A 341 17.63 -18.21 13.93
C MET A 341 16.79 -17.15 13.25
N VAL A 342 16.74 -17.18 11.93
CA VAL A 342 15.88 -16.31 11.12
C VAL A 342 14.83 -17.19 10.46
N ALA A 343 13.59 -17.04 10.88
CA ALA A 343 12.48 -17.85 10.44
C ALA A 343 11.50 -17.02 9.58
N GLY A 344 10.57 -17.73 8.95
CA GLY A 344 9.46 -17.12 8.23
C GLY A 344 9.65 -17.00 6.72
N PHE A 345 10.49 -17.88 6.16
CA PHE A 345 10.59 -18.02 4.73
C PHE A 345 11.12 -19.39 4.34
N SER A 346 10.67 -19.93 3.21
CA SER A 346 11.27 -21.13 2.64
C SER A 346 12.47 -20.75 1.77
N MET A 347 13.63 -21.32 2.06
CA MET A 347 14.84 -21.16 1.26
C MET A 347 14.63 -21.74 -0.15
N ARG A 348 14.89 -20.93 -1.18
CA ARG A 348 14.93 -21.38 -2.58
C ARG A 348 16.38 -21.47 -3.04
N ALA A 349 16.64 -22.22 -4.12
CA ALA A 349 17.99 -22.43 -4.64
C ALA A 349 18.74 -21.12 -5.01
N ASN A 350 18.01 -20.02 -5.17
CA ASN A 350 18.55 -18.71 -5.58
C ASN A 350 18.41 -17.63 -4.49
N THR A 351 18.27 -18.01 -3.22
CA THR A 351 18.21 -17.04 -2.12
C THR A 351 19.61 -16.52 -1.77
N ALA A 352 19.77 -15.20 -1.78
CA ALA A 352 20.96 -14.51 -1.26
C ALA A 352 20.64 -13.84 0.08
N VAL A 353 21.66 -13.73 0.93
CA VAL A 353 21.55 -13.22 2.30
C VAL A 353 22.60 -12.13 2.46
N GLU A 354 22.16 -10.93 2.78
CA GLU A 354 23.00 -9.76 2.98
C GLU A 354 22.79 -9.21 4.38
N LEU A 355 23.87 -8.96 5.12
CA LEU A 355 23.81 -8.37 6.46
C LEU A 355 24.53 -7.02 6.40
N SER A 356 23.89 -5.94 6.83
CA SER A 356 24.50 -4.61 6.91
C SER A 356 24.35 -4.00 8.31
N ASP A 357 25.29 -3.14 8.71
CA ASP A 357 25.13 -2.32 9.91
C ASP A 357 24.33 -1.04 9.63
N MET A 358 24.06 -0.25 10.68
CA MET A 358 23.33 1.03 10.59
C MET A 358 24.05 2.10 9.73
N HIS A 359 25.32 1.91 9.38
CA HIS A 359 26.05 2.79 8.47
C HIS A 359 26.04 2.27 7.02
N GLY A 360 25.30 1.20 6.74
CA GLY A 360 25.22 0.56 5.43
C GLY A 360 26.44 -0.28 5.06
N ARG A 361 27.38 -0.55 5.99
CA ARG A 361 28.51 -1.43 5.71
C ARG A 361 28.03 -2.87 5.66
N VAL A 362 28.27 -3.54 4.54
CA VAL A 362 27.90 -4.95 4.33
C VAL A 362 28.93 -5.88 4.98
N TYR A 363 28.43 -6.89 5.68
CA TYR A 363 29.22 -7.96 6.30
C TYR A 363 28.89 -9.30 5.65
N HIS A 364 29.94 -10.09 5.40
CA HIS A 364 29.81 -11.48 5.00
C HIS A 364 29.60 -12.35 6.25
N ALA A 365 28.36 -12.44 6.71
CA ALA A 365 28.00 -13.37 7.77
C ALA A 365 27.89 -14.79 7.22
N ALA A 366 28.47 -15.77 7.91
CA ALA A 366 28.20 -17.16 7.59
C ALA A 366 26.76 -17.48 7.99
N TRP A 367 26.09 -18.28 7.17
CA TRP A 367 24.74 -18.73 7.44
C TRP A 367 24.54 -20.16 6.93
N GLN A 368 23.52 -20.83 7.47
CA GLN A 368 23.13 -22.16 7.06
C GLN A 368 21.62 -22.21 6.86
N ALA A 369 21.18 -22.68 5.69
CA ALA A 369 19.78 -22.92 5.40
C ALA A 369 19.17 -23.97 6.35
N ASN A 370 17.89 -23.83 6.68
CA ASN A 370 17.09 -24.89 7.27
C ASN A 370 15.72 -24.98 6.57
N ALA A 371 14.82 -25.83 7.06
CA ALA A 371 13.51 -26.04 6.44
C ALA A 371 12.64 -24.77 6.45
N ASP A 372 12.77 -23.94 7.49
CA ASP A 372 11.84 -22.84 7.80
C ASP A 372 12.50 -21.44 7.75
N GLY A 373 13.71 -21.35 7.17
CA GLY A 373 14.53 -20.14 7.11
C GLY A 373 16.05 -20.41 7.09
N LEU A 374 16.80 -19.69 7.95
CA LEU A 374 18.25 -19.85 8.07
C LEU A 374 18.76 -19.64 9.51
N VAL A 375 19.97 -20.11 9.78
CA VAL A 375 20.74 -19.79 10.98
C VAL A 375 21.91 -18.90 10.57
N LEU A 376 21.96 -17.69 11.11
CA LEU A 376 23.05 -16.72 10.96
C LEU A 376 24.08 -16.92 12.09
N TYR A 377 25.36 -16.97 11.75
CA TYR A 377 26.46 -17.10 12.70
C TYR A 377 27.14 -15.74 12.93
N ARG A 378 27.25 -15.31 14.19
CA ARG A 378 27.85 -14.01 14.54
C ARG A 378 29.33 -13.94 14.14
N ASN A 379 30.12 -15.01 14.29
CA ASN A 379 31.49 -15.15 13.76
C ASN A 379 32.36 -13.87 13.81
N GLY A 380 32.47 -13.22 14.97
CA GLY A 380 33.32 -12.03 15.15
C GLY A 380 32.70 -10.71 14.70
N LEU A 381 31.40 -10.69 14.36
CA LEU A 381 30.65 -9.45 14.19
C LEU A 381 30.64 -8.65 15.51
N PRO A 382 30.97 -7.34 15.47
CA PRO A 382 30.87 -6.47 16.63
C PRO A 382 29.48 -6.46 17.26
N THR A 383 29.41 -6.01 18.51
CA THR A 383 28.14 -5.60 19.12
C THR A 383 27.54 -4.45 18.32
N GLY A 384 26.24 -4.52 18.03
CA GLY A 384 25.54 -3.51 17.25
C GLY A 384 24.19 -3.98 16.72
N THR A 385 23.51 -3.05 16.04
CA THR A 385 22.27 -3.31 15.30
C THR A 385 22.60 -3.53 13.83
N TYR A 386 22.00 -4.58 13.27
CA TYR A 386 22.18 -5.01 11.89
C TYR A 386 20.83 -5.17 11.20
N LEU A 387 20.80 -4.91 9.91
CA LEU A 387 19.68 -5.24 9.02
C LEU A 387 20.07 -6.45 8.19
N LEU A 388 19.33 -7.55 8.34
CA LEU A 388 19.46 -8.72 7.48
C LEU A 388 18.45 -8.60 6.34
N ARG A 389 18.91 -8.73 5.10
CA ARG A 389 18.10 -8.72 3.89
C ARG A 389 18.18 -10.07 3.20
N ILE A 390 17.03 -10.69 2.98
CA ILE A 390 16.85 -11.92 2.21
C ILE A 390 16.40 -11.53 0.81
N LEU A 391 17.24 -11.83 -0.18
CA LEU A 391 17.02 -11.53 -1.59
C LEU A 391 16.63 -12.82 -2.29
N ASP A 392 15.40 -12.91 -2.80
CA ASP A 392 15.00 -13.96 -3.73
C ASP A 392 14.90 -13.34 -5.12
N ARG A 393 15.48 -14.00 -6.13
CA ARG A 393 15.55 -13.47 -7.50
C ARG A 393 14.16 -13.18 -8.10
N ASN A 394 13.13 -13.82 -7.58
CA ASN A 394 11.75 -13.75 -8.07
C ASN A 394 10.76 -13.17 -7.06
N ALA A 395 11.22 -12.58 -5.94
CA ALA A 395 10.32 -11.99 -4.94
C ALA A 395 10.91 -10.71 -4.36
N SER A 396 10.06 -9.83 -3.82
CA SER A 396 10.51 -8.63 -3.11
C SER A 396 11.49 -9.00 -1.98
N PRO A 397 12.55 -8.21 -1.78
CA PRO A 397 13.46 -8.37 -0.65
C PRO A 397 12.69 -8.37 0.67
N ARG A 398 13.06 -9.27 1.58
CA ARG A 398 12.51 -9.27 2.95
C ARG A 398 13.61 -8.88 3.93
N THR A 399 13.27 -8.10 4.95
CA THR A 399 14.25 -7.61 5.92
C THR A 399 13.86 -7.96 7.36
N VAL A 400 14.88 -8.15 8.21
CA VAL A 400 14.72 -8.27 9.66
C VAL A 400 15.85 -7.56 10.39
N ARG A 401 15.53 -6.92 11.51
CA ARG A 401 16.52 -6.30 12.39
C ARG A 401 17.09 -7.32 13.37
N ILE A 402 18.41 -7.37 13.48
CA ILE A 402 19.15 -8.21 14.42
C ILE A 402 19.97 -7.31 15.35
N VAL A 403 19.97 -7.60 16.64
CA VAL A 403 20.81 -6.88 17.62
C VAL A 403 21.75 -7.87 18.27
N PHE A 404 23.06 -7.66 18.08
CA PHE A 404 24.09 -8.34 18.83
C PHE A 404 24.51 -7.46 20.00
N SER A 405 24.45 -7.99 21.23
CA SER A 405 25.00 -7.35 22.42
C SER A 405 26.00 -8.28 23.09
N ASP A 406 27.08 -7.73 23.62
CA ASP A 406 27.95 -8.46 24.54
C ASP A 406 27.19 -8.64 25.86
N GLN A 407 27.12 -9.87 26.36
CA GLN A 407 26.60 -10.17 27.69
C GLN A 407 27.70 -10.10 28.74
#